data_AF-A0A8H7SU40-F1
#
_entry.id   AF-A0A8H7SU40-F1
#
_cell.length_a   1.000
_cell.length_b   1.000
_cell.length_c   1.000
_cell.angle_alpha   90.00
_cell.angle_beta   90.00
_cell.angle_gamma   90.00
#
_symmetry.space_group_name_H-M   'P 1'
#
loop_
_entity.id
_entity.type
_entity.pdbx_description
1 polymer ?
#
loop_
_entity_poly.entity_id
_entity_poly.type
_entity_poly.pdbx_seq_one_letter_code
_entity_poly.pdbx_strand_id
1 'polypeptide(L)'
;MVKLKERISHLTDDMRKKGCSVEEIKLAIKSDITGPVTQLKLAISSKNINQIPKDFLDQKAIQHVNNFISSYPKNYKFKKGSIYYDAIANPVKHLKAYFKLAEICESYKFKLFQCLPLRNTFIPSYMTIDTMILNNQILKDSKRSKLDKSSIWGKVINISNEALKDQGPNKSIKFRGTMITDGVGVSIVKQNFETSKSSTSGPKNNVVKEDFQYIKEISKEELLATKGKTVLIDPGRRDLLYCMHEDSTAKKKKLYRYTRNQKAKELKSAKFRKLRQRFKPTSIQECENKLSQYSWSTVHTDAYLEYLKVRSQVSPLLEEYYGNEDVEKNQRQDNLIPFIKMKLSSYINQIQADKRLSKNLRKKFGNDCILILGNWSACHMKFQEQIRGKGMRKMLRKEGFQIYLLDEYKTSSICPSCEHQLENFKECINPRPYRRSNNPTVKCHGLLR
;
A
#
# COMPACT_ATOMS: atom_id res chain seq x y z
N MET A 1 12.74 -25.51 7.23
CA MET A 1 12.68 -24.11 6.71
C MET A 1 13.45 -23.15 7.61
N VAL A 2 14.14 -22.16 7.03
CA VAL A 2 15.16 -21.32 7.71
C VAL A 2 14.50 -20.31 8.66
N LYS A 3 14.47 -20.63 9.95
CA LYS A 3 13.99 -19.74 11.00
C LYS A 3 15.03 -18.67 11.33
N LEU A 4 15.15 -17.68 10.44
CA LEU A 4 16.22 -16.68 10.46
C LEU A 4 16.40 -15.99 11.81
N LYS A 5 15.30 -15.54 12.43
CA LYS A 5 15.34 -14.85 13.73
C LYS A 5 15.83 -15.76 14.86
N GLU A 6 15.39 -17.01 14.86
CA GLU A 6 15.80 -17.99 15.88
C GLU A 6 17.28 -18.35 15.69
N ARG A 7 17.75 -18.59 14.46
CA ARG A 7 19.17 -18.84 14.16
C ARG A 7 20.06 -17.66 14.57
N ILE A 8 19.63 -16.42 14.28
CA ILE A 8 20.35 -15.21 14.70
C ILE A 8 20.38 -15.12 16.22
N SER A 9 19.26 -15.34 16.90
CA SER A 9 19.19 -15.31 18.37
C SER A 9 20.13 -16.36 18.97
N HIS A 10 20.02 -17.62 18.54
CA HIS A 10 20.84 -18.72 19.04
C HIS A 10 22.34 -18.47 18.84
N LEU A 11 22.76 -18.06 17.64
CA LEU A 11 24.16 -17.72 17.37
C LEU A 11 24.63 -16.55 18.24
N THR A 12 23.79 -15.53 18.40
CA THR A 12 24.09 -14.37 19.25
C THR A 12 24.27 -14.79 20.71
N ASP A 13 23.37 -15.64 21.22
CA ASP A 13 23.39 -16.10 22.60
C ASP A 13 24.57 -17.03 22.89
N ASP A 14 24.90 -17.94 21.96
CA ASP A 14 26.06 -18.82 22.07
C ASP A 14 27.38 -18.05 22.03
N MET A 15 27.53 -17.09 21.13
CA MET A 15 28.74 -16.28 21.03
C MET A 15 28.89 -15.32 22.22
N ARG A 16 27.78 -14.80 22.75
CA ARG A 16 27.80 -14.03 24.01
C ARG A 16 28.27 -14.88 25.18
N LYS A 17 27.80 -16.13 25.29
CA LYS A 17 28.28 -17.08 26.32
C LYS A 17 29.76 -17.40 26.19
N LYS A 18 30.31 -17.33 24.98
CA LYS A 18 31.75 -17.52 24.68
C LYS A 18 32.59 -16.25 24.84
N GLY A 19 32.00 -15.13 25.28
CA GLY A 19 32.72 -13.87 25.51
C GLY A 19 33.10 -13.11 24.24
N CYS A 20 32.52 -13.43 23.08
CA CYS A 20 32.82 -12.73 21.83
C CYS A 20 32.33 -11.27 21.87
N SER A 21 33.08 -10.37 21.24
CA SER A 21 32.73 -8.97 21.06
C SER A 21 31.51 -8.79 20.15
N VAL A 22 30.87 -7.61 20.25
CA VAL A 22 29.69 -7.26 19.43
C VAL A 22 30.02 -7.29 17.93
N GLU A 23 31.23 -6.91 17.53
CA GLU A 23 31.62 -6.90 16.12
C GLU A 23 31.89 -8.30 15.57
N GLU A 24 32.48 -9.19 16.38
CA GLU A 24 32.63 -10.61 16.02
C GLU A 24 31.27 -11.29 15.84
N ILE A 25 30.31 -11.01 16.72
CA ILE A 25 28.93 -11.52 16.59
C ILE A 25 28.29 -11.03 15.28
N LYS A 26 28.44 -9.75 14.94
CA LYS A 26 27.90 -9.21 13.68
C LYS A 26 28.56 -9.84 12.46
N LEU A 27 29.87 -10.06 12.49
CA LEU A 27 30.61 -10.72 11.42
C LEU A 27 30.14 -12.17 11.24
N ALA A 28 29.99 -12.93 12.32
CA ALA A 28 29.48 -14.30 12.28
C ALA A 28 28.03 -14.38 11.77
N ILE A 29 27.14 -13.48 12.22
CA ILE A 29 25.78 -13.38 11.65
C ILE A 29 25.85 -13.08 10.15
N LYS A 30 26.81 -12.25 9.73
CA LYS A 30 26.99 -11.92 8.32
C LYS A 30 27.44 -13.13 7.51
N SER A 31 28.48 -13.84 7.94
CA SER A 31 29.07 -14.99 7.25
C SER A 31 28.19 -16.22 7.27
N ASP A 32 27.61 -16.56 8.42
CA ASP A 32 27.04 -17.90 8.64
C ASP A 32 25.54 -17.94 8.37
N ILE A 33 24.89 -16.77 8.41
CA ILE A 33 23.44 -16.67 8.29
C ILE A 33 23.06 -15.77 7.10
N THR A 34 23.35 -14.47 7.16
CA THR A 34 22.78 -13.54 6.18
C THR A 34 23.39 -13.67 4.79
N GLY A 35 24.69 -13.98 4.69
CA GLY A 35 25.38 -14.29 3.43
C GLY A 35 24.76 -15.50 2.71
N PRO A 36 24.71 -16.68 3.34
CA PRO A 36 24.06 -17.88 2.78
C PRO A 36 22.60 -17.66 2.42
N VAL A 37 21.83 -16.93 3.23
CA VAL A 37 20.43 -16.57 2.89
C VAL A 37 20.36 -15.69 1.65
N THR A 38 21.30 -14.76 1.49
CA THR A 38 21.36 -13.89 0.32
C THR A 38 21.71 -14.68 -0.94
N GLN A 39 22.70 -15.57 -0.84
CA GLN A 39 23.05 -16.51 -1.92
C GLN A 39 21.87 -17.40 -2.29
N LEU A 40 21.17 -17.98 -1.31
CA LEU A 40 19.96 -18.76 -1.52
C LEU A 40 18.89 -17.98 -2.29
N LYS A 41 18.61 -16.73 -1.88
CA LYS A 41 17.64 -15.87 -2.57
C LYS A 41 18.05 -15.58 -4.01
N LEU A 42 19.33 -15.31 -4.26
CA LEU A 42 19.87 -15.04 -5.58
C LEU A 42 19.79 -16.28 -6.48
N ALA A 43 20.19 -17.45 -5.96
CA ALA A 43 20.13 -18.74 -6.63
C ALA A 43 18.69 -19.09 -7.06
N ILE A 44 17.72 -18.98 -6.14
CA ILE A 44 16.30 -19.20 -6.46
C ILE A 44 15.82 -18.18 -7.49
N SER A 45 16.19 -16.89 -7.35
CA SER A 45 15.71 -15.84 -8.26
C SER A 45 16.19 -16.03 -9.70
N SER A 46 17.35 -16.67 -9.88
CA SER A 46 18.01 -16.90 -11.17
C SER A 46 17.81 -18.32 -11.71
N LYS A 47 17.05 -19.18 -11.01
CA LYS A 47 16.84 -20.60 -11.35
C LYS A 47 18.12 -21.46 -11.27
N ASN A 48 19.13 -21.02 -10.52
CA ASN A 48 20.42 -21.71 -10.38
C ASN A 48 20.44 -22.59 -9.12
N ILE A 49 19.77 -23.74 -9.18
CA ILE A 49 19.60 -24.66 -8.02
C ILE A 49 20.93 -25.19 -7.49
N ASN A 50 21.92 -25.38 -8.37
CA ASN A 50 23.25 -25.87 -7.99
C ASN A 50 24.05 -24.88 -7.13
N GLN A 51 23.64 -23.60 -7.09
CA GLN A 51 24.27 -22.56 -6.27
C GLN A 51 23.58 -22.39 -4.91
N ILE A 52 22.60 -23.24 -4.58
CA ILE A 52 21.99 -23.25 -3.25
C ILE A 52 23.04 -23.73 -2.23
N PRO A 53 23.28 -23.00 -1.13
CA PRO A 53 24.22 -23.42 -0.11
C PRO A 53 23.89 -24.82 0.43
N LYS A 54 24.87 -25.72 0.41
CA LYS A 54 24.75 -27.08 0.95
C LYS A 54 24.40 -27.01 2.45
N ASP A 55 23.58 -27.95 2.91
CA ASP A 55 23.15 -28.11 4.32
C ASP A 55 22.35 -26.95 4.93
N PHE A 56 22.04 -25.89 4.15
CA PHE A 56 21.28 -24.76 4.64
C PHE A 56 19.76 -25.02 4.66
N LEU A 57 19.28 -25.85 3.73
CA LEU A 57 17.89 -26.29 3.59
C LEU A 57 17.78 -27.80 3.84
N ASP A 58 16.68 -28.20 4.48
CA ASP A 58 16.30 -29.61 4.61
C ASP A 58 15.87 -30.21 3.26
N GLN A 59 15.94 -31.54 3.11
CA GLN A 59 15.59 -32.23 1.87
C GLN A 59 14.17 -31.91 1.38
N LYS A 60 13.22 -31.79 2.32
CA LYS A 60 11.83 -31.42 2.02
C LYS A 60 11.75 -30.03 1.38
N ALA A 61 12.47 -29.03 1.93
CA ALA A 61 12.52 -27.69 1.39
C ALA A 61 13.18 -27.64 0.01
N ILE A 62 14.23 -28.42 -0.22
CA ILE A 62 14.86 -28.57 -1.54
C ILE A 62 13.85 -29.14 -2.54
N GLN A 63 13.11 -30.18 -2.16
CA GLN A 63 12.08 -30.77 -3.02
C GLN A 63 10.97 -29.75 -3.36
N HIS A 64 10.53 -28.94 -2.40
CA HIS A 64 9.57 -27.87 -2.66
C HIS A 64 10.11 -26.80 -3.61
N VAL A 65 11.38 -26.39 -3.46
CA VAL A 65 12.04 -25.45 -4.39
C VAL A 65 12.12 -26.04 -5.80
N ASN A 66 12.50 -27.31 -5.93
CA ASN A 66 12.55 -28.02 -7.20
C ASN A 66 11.16 -28.10 -7.85
N ASN A 67 10.13 -28.44 -7.08
CA ASN A 67 8.74 -28.50 -7.54
C ASN A 67 8.21 -27.11 -7.96
N PHE A 68 8.63 -26.05 -7.28
CA PHE A 68 8.29 -24.69 -7.69
C PHE A 68 8.98 -24.33 -9.02
N ILE A 69 10.27 -24.65 -9.17
CA ILE A 69 11.03 -24.34 -10.40
C ILE A 69 10.57 -25.19 -11.59
N SER A 70 10.13 -26.44 -11.37
CA SER A 70 9.57 -27.30 -12.42
C SER A 70 8.22 -26.81 -12.95
N SER A 71 7.60 -25.81 -12.31
CA SER A 71 6.42 -25.12 -12.85
C SER A 71 6.73 -24.33 -14.13
N TYR A 72 8.00 -24.08 -14.44
CA TYR A 72 8.46 -23.43 -15.66
C TYR A 72 8.97 -24.44 -16.68
N PRO A 73 8.78 -24.20 -18.00
CA PRO A 73 9.44 -24.98 -19.04
C PRO A 73 10.97 -25.03 -18.83
N LYS A 74 11.61 -26.13 -19.24
CA LYS A 74 13.06 -26.33 -19.06
C LYS A 74 13.87 -25.19 -19.69
N ASN A 75 13.49 -24.77 -20.89
CA ASN A 75 14.09 -23.68 -21.66
C ASN A 75 13.63 -22.25 -21.27
N TYR A 76 12.77 -22.12 -20.25
CA TYR A 76 12.28 -20.80 -19.84
C TYR A 76 13.37 -19.98 -19.14
N LYS A 77 13.71 -18.83 -19.71
CA LYS A 77 14.70 -17.87 -19.18
C LYS A 77 13.99 -16.63 -18.62
N PHE A 78 14.26 -16.30 -17.36
CA PHE A 78 13.75 -15.08 -16.74
C PHE A 78 14.38 -13.83 -17.38
N LYS A 79 13.56 -12.82 -17.69
CA LYS A 79 14.09 -11.52 -18.12
C LYS A 79 15.03 -10.95 -17.05
N LYS A 80 16.18 -10.42 -17.50
CA LYS A 80 17.27 -9.94 -16.64
C LYS A 80 17.78 -10.97 -15.62
N GLY A 81 17.58 -12.28 -15.88
CA GLY A 81 18.02 -13.35 -14.99
C GLY A 81 17.33 -13.34 -13.61
N SER A 82 16.17 -12.70 -13.48
CA SER A 82 15.50 -12.53 -12.19
C SER A 82 14.00 -12.78 -12.29
N ILE A 83 13.50 -13.74 -11.53
CA ILE A 83 12.07 -14.00 -11.37
C ILE A 83 11.29 -12.76 -10.90
N TYR A 84 11.90 -11.90 -10.08
CA TYR A 84 11.25 -10.69 -9.58
C TYR A 84 10.95 -9.70 -10.71
N TYR A 85 11.90 -9.54 -11.64
CA TYR A 85 11.71 -8.68 -12.80
C TYR A 85 10.75 -9.32 -13.80
N ASP A 86 10.92 -10.62 -14.06
CA ASP A 86 10.12 -11.35 -15.04
C ASP A 86 8.64 -11.44 -14.63
N ALA A 87 8.34 -11.63 -13.34
CA ALA A 87 6.97 -11.67 -12.81
C ALA A 87 6.23 -10.34 -12.99
N ILE A 88 6.94 -9.21 -12.92
CA ILE A 88 6.37 -7.89 -13.21
C ILE A 88 6.17 -7.71 -14.72
N ALA A 89 7.12 -8.18 -15.53
CA ALA A 89 7.11 -7.98 -16.98
C ALA A 89 6.14 -8.92 -17.72
N ASN A 90 5.96 -10.14 -17.24
CA ASN A 90 5.19 -11.20 -17.91
C ASN A 90 4.32 -12.01 -16.91
N PRO A 91 3.45 -11.37 -16.10
CA PRO A 91 2.78 -12.02 -14.97
C PRO A 91 2.02 -13.31 -15.33
N VAL A 92 1.41 -13.37 -16.52
CA VAL A 92 0.66 -14.53 -17.02
C VAL A 92 1.54 -15.79 -17.07
N LYS A 93 2.83 -15.65 -17.40
CA LYS A 93 3.77 -16.79 -17.50
C LYS A 93 4.12 -17.41 -16.14
N HIS A 94 3.77 -16.75 -15.05
CA HIS A 94 4.05 -17.21 -13.68
C HIS A 94 2.82 -17.83 -13.00
N LEU A 95 1.66 -17.93 -13.66
CA LEU A 95 0.41 -18.39 -13.02
C LEU A 95 0.55 -19.79 -12.39
N LYS A 96 1.15 -20.75 -13.10
CA LYS A 96 1.37 -22.11 -12.58
C LYS A 96 2.31 -22.12 -11.37
N ALA A 97 3.38 -21.34 -11.42
CA ALA A 97 4.31 -21.20 -10.31
C ALA A 97 3.67 -20.51 -9.10
N TYR A 98 2.78 -19.54 -9.34
CA TYR A 98 2.00 -18.86 -8.31
C TYR A 98 1.07 -19.83 -7.58
N PHE A 99 0.38 -20.70 -8.32
CA PHE A 99 -0.43 -21.78 -7.75
C PHE A 99 0.40 -22.72 -6.90
N LYS A 100 1.55 -23.18 -7.40
CA LYS A 100 2.44 -24.08 -6.64
C LYS A 100 2.97 -23.43 -5.37
N LEU A 101 3.25 -22.12 -5.41
CA LEU A 101 3.67 -21.37 -4.23
C LEU A 101 2.56 -21.31 -3.17
N ALA A 102 1.30 -21.12 -3.59
CA ALA A 102 0.16 -21.12 -2.68
C ALA A 102 -0.02 -22.50 -2.02
N GLU A 103 0.12 -23.59 -2.78
CA GLU A 103 0.10 -24.97 -2.26
C GLU A 103 1.19 -25.22 -1.21
N ILE A 104 2.42 -24.76 -1.48
CA ILE A 104 3.52 -24.83 -0.52
C ILE A 104 3.15 -24.03 0.75
N CYS A 105 2.67 -22.79 0.61
CA CYS A 105 2.25 -21.98 1.75
C CYS A 105 1.19 -22.68 2.60
N GLU A 106 0.20 -23.32 1.98
CA GLU A 106 -0.86 -24.05 2.68
C GLU A 106 -0.32 -25.27 3.43
N SER A 107 0.57 -26.06 2.82
CA SER A 107 1.20 -27.22 3.46
C SER A 107 2.00 -26.87 4.73
N TYR A 108 2.55 -25.66 4.78
CA TYR A 108 3.30 -25.15 5.94
C TYR A 108 2.44 -24.29 6.88
N LYS A 109 1.12 -24.18 6.64
CA LYS A 109 0.21 -23.31 7.39
C LYS A 109 0.67 -21.85 7.44
N PHE A 110 1.32 -21.40 6.37
CA PHE A 110 1.68 -20.00 6.20
C PHE A 110 0.47 -19.16 5.81
N LYS A 111 0.66 -17.84 5.88
CA LYS A 111 -0.34 -16.90 5.40
C LYS A 111 -0.63 -17.18 3.92
N LEU A 112 -1.84 -17.65 3.65
CA LEU A 112 -2.33 -17.88 2.31
C LEU A 112 -2.53 -16.58 1.54
N PHE A 113 -2.52 -16.70 0.23
CA PHE A 113 -2.86 -15.64 -0.70
C PHE A 113 -3.73 -16.22 -1.80
N GLN A 114 -4.51 -15.34 -2.44
CA GLN A 114 -5.45 -15.76 -3.47
C GLN A 114 -4.72 -16.12 -4.75
N CYS A 115 -4.81 -17.38 -5.18
CA CYS A 115 -4.34 -17.77 -6.50
C CYS A 115 -5.40 -17.55 -7.59
N LEU A 116 -6.66 -17.82 -7.28
CA LEU A 116 -7.76 -17.77 -8.24
C LEU A 116 -8.51 -16.44 -8.15
N PRO A 117 -8.69 -15.71 -9.26
CA PRO A 117 -9.30 -14.38 -9.23
C PRO A 117 -10.79 -14.47 -8.90
N LEU A 118 -11.14 -14.29 -7.64
CA LEU A 118 -12.52 -14.17 -7.17
C LEU A 118 -12.65 -12.95 -6.26
N ARG A 119 -13.66 -12.11 -6.48
CA ARG A 119 -13.85 -10.93 -5.63
C ARG A 119 -14.45 -11.34 -4.29
N ASN A 120 -13.77 -11.05 -3.19
CA ASN A 120 -14.29 -11.42 -1.86
C ASN A 120 -15.36 -10.47 -1.31
N THR A 121 -15.35 -9.21 -1.74
CA THR A 121 -16.31 -8.21 -1.28
C THR A 121 -17.60 -8.26 -2.08
N PHE A 122 -18.72 -8.14 -1.39
CA PHE A 122 -20.06 -7.96 -1.97
C PHE A 122 -20.41 -6.49 -2.22
N ILE A 123 -19.58 -5.54 -1.74
CA ILE A 123 -19.77 -4.13 -2.07
C ILE A 123 -19.39 -3.94 -3.54
N PRO A 124 -20.27 -3.38 -4.38
CA PRO A 124 -19.92 -3.09 -5.75
C PRO A 124 -18.65 -2.23 -5.83
N SER A 125 -17.90 -2.44 -6.90
CA SER A 125 -16.64 -1.76 -7.13
C SER A 125 -16.59 -1.24 -8.55
N TYR A 126 -15.68 -0.30 -8.77
CA TYR A 126 -15.39 0.25 -10.09
C TYR A 126 -15.26 -0.85 -11.14
N MET A 127 -16.14 -0.80 -12.14
CA MET A 127 -16.12 -1.62 -13.32
C MET A 127 -15.87 -0.74 -14.55
N THR A 128 -15.09 -1.24 -15.48
CA THR A 128 -14.86 -0.57 -16.76
C THR A 128 -16.00 -0.87 -17.71
N ILE A 129 -16.60 0.18 -18.26
CA ILE A 129 -17.58 0.13 -19.33
C ILE A 129 -16.95 0.79 -20.54
N ASP A 130 -16.63 -0.01 -21.54
CA ASP A 130 -16.24 0.51 -22.85
C ASP A 130 -17.45 0.62 -23.78
N THR A 131 -17.24 1.19 -24.96
CA THR A 131 -18.32 1.41 -25.94
C THR A 131 -18.97 0.10 -26.38
N MET A 132 -18.22 -1.01 -26.40
CA MET A 132 -18.73 -2.32 -26.81
C MET A 132 -19.63 -2.92 -25.73
N ILE A 133 -19.21 -2.85 -24.46
CA ILE A 133 -20.03 -3.25 -23.30
C ILE A 133 -21.30 -2.41 -23.26
N LEU A 134 -21.18 -1.08 -23.40
CA LEU A 134 -22.32 -0.18 -23.43
C LEU A 134 -23.31 -0.55 -24.53
N ASN A 135 -22.85 -0.68 -25.77
CA ASN A 135 -23.70 -0.98 -26.91
C ASN A 135 -24.40 -2.33 -26.77
N ASN A 136 -23.64 -3.38 -26.43
CA ASN A 136 -24.14 -4.75 -26.48
C ASN A 136 -24.90 -5.16 -25.22
N GLN A 137 -24.43 -4.76 -24.03
CA GLN A 137 -24.95 -5.27 -22.76
C GLN A 137 -25.97 -4.31 -22.13
N ILE A 138 -25.75 -3.01 -22.26
CA ILE A 138 -26.60 -1.99 -21.62
C ILE A 138 -27.69 -1.53 -22.60
N LEU A 139 -27.29 -1.09 -23.79
CA LEU A 139 -28.23 -0.63 -24.83
C LEU A 139 -28.87 -1.78 -25.61
N LYS A 140 -28.30 -2.99 -25.53
CA LYS A 140 -28.74 -4.19 -26.25
C LYS A 140 -28.89 -3.98 -27.76
N ASP A 141 -28.04 -3.14 -28.34
CA ASP A 141 -27.99 -2.86 -29.77
C ASP A 141 -27.05 -3.87 -30.47
N SER A 142 -27.55 -4.59 -31.46
CA SER A 142 -26.85 -5.69 -32.14
C SER A 142 -25.97 -5.23 -33.30
N LYS A 143 -26.07 -3.97 -33.73
CA LYS A 143 -25.33 -3.46 -34.89
C LYS A 143 -23.86 -3.22 -34.53
N ARG A 144 -22.95 -3.95 -35.21
CA ARG A 144 -21.48 -3.89 -35.00
C ARG A 144 -20.74 -2.97 -35.98
N SER A 145 -21.44 -2.28 -36.89
CA SER A 145 -20.83 -1.35 -37.85
C SER A 145 -20.09 -0.22 -37.12
N LYS A 146 -19.07 0.39 -37.76
CA LYS A 146 -18.24 1.48 -37.20
C LYS A 146 -19.06 2.40 -36.27
N LEU A 147 -18.93 2.10 -34.98
CA LEU A 147 -19.72 2.71 -33.93
C LEU A 147 -19.22 4.14 -33.73
N ASP A 148 -20.02 5.15 -34.08
CA ASP A 148 -19.73 6.49 -33.60
C ASP A 148 -19.89 6.51 -32.08
N LYS A 149 -18.74 6.57 -31.41
CA LYS A 149 -18.67 6.54 -29.95
C LYS A 149 -19.46 7.69 -29.35
N SER A 150 -19.42 8.87 -29.97
CA SER A 150 -20.14 10.04 -29.46
C SER A 150 -21.65 9.80 -29.48
N SER A 151 -22.20 9.36 -30.62
CA SER A 151 -23.62 9.02 -30.72
C SER A 151 -24.06 7.96 -29.70
N ILE A 152 -23.29 6.90 -29.50
CA ILE A 152 -23.68 5.81 -28.58
C ILE A 152 -23.65 6.27 -27.13
N TRP A 153 -22.56 6.91 -26.72
CA TRP A 153 -22.46 7.42 -25.37
C TRP A 153 -23.49 8.53 -25.11
N GLY A 154 -23.84 9.32 -26.14
CA GLY A 154 -24.85 10.38 -26.06
C GLY A 154 -26.24 9.87 -25.71
N LYS A 155 -26.54 8.58 -25.93
CA LYS A 155 -27.80 7.94 -25.51
C LYS A 155 -27.89 7.75 -23.99
N VAL A 156 -26.77 7.69 -23.28
CA VAL A 156 -26.72 7.29 -21.85
C VAL A 156 -26.15 8.40 -20.96
N ILE A 157 -25.29 9.25 -21.52
CA ILE A 157 -24.66 10.35 -20.78
C ILE A 157 -24.75 11.66 -21.56
N ASN A 158 -24.83 12.77 -20.82
CA ASN A 158 -24.72 14.08 -21.41
C ASN A 158 -23.25 14.37 -21.78
N ILE A 159 -22.87 14.12 -23.04
CA ILE A 159 -21.51 14.36 -23.55
C ILE A 159 -21.09 15.83 -23.50
N SER A 160 -22.06 16.76 -23.52
CA SER A 160 -21.77 18.20 -23.41
C SER A 160 -21.35 18.63 -22.00
N ASN A 161 -21.42 17.73 -21.02
CA ASN A 161 -20.98 18.01 -19.65
C ASN A 161 -19.51 18.45 -19.62
N GLU A 162 -19.19 19.41 -18.76
CA GLU A 162 -17.83 19.93 -18.59
C GLU A 162 -16.79 18.84 -18.30
N ALA A 163 -17.19 17.81 -17.55
CA ALA A 163 -16.34 16.66 -17.26
C ALA A 163 -15.91 15.87 -18.51
N LEU A 164 -16.64 15.95 -19.62
CA LEU A 164 -16.39 15.25 -20.88
C LEU A 164 -15.78 16.12 -21.98
N LYS A 165 -15.76 17.45 -21.82
CA LYS A 165 -15.16 18.39 -22.78
C LYS A 165 -13.71 18.03 -23.12
N ASP A 166 -13.34 18.22 -24.38
CA ASP A 166 -11.96 18.01 -24.83
C ASP A 166 -10.97 18.91 -24.09
N GLN A 167 -9.76 18.40 -23.83
CA GLN A 167 -8.72 19.03 -23.02
C GLN A 167 -7.36 19.00 -23.75
N GLY A 168 -6.38 19.69 -23.16
CA GLY A 168 -5.01 19.73 -23.65
C GLY A 168 -4.80 20.67 -24.85
N PRO A 169 -3.55 20.82 -25.31
CA PRO A 169 -3.23 21.62 -26.49
C PRO A 169 -4.05 21.14 -27.69
N ASN A 170 -4.66 22.08 -28.42
CA ASN A 170 -5.49 21.82 -29.59
C ASN A 170 -6.65 20.82 -29.35
N LYS A 171 -7.18 20.74 -28.12
CA LYS A 171 -8.25 19.79 -27.76
C LYS A 171 -7.88 18.33 -28.07
N SER A 172 -6.59 17.99 -27.96
CA SER A 172 -6.07 16.68 -28.32
C SER A 172 -6.55 15.55 -27.40
N ILE A 173 -6.82 15.85 -26.12
CA ILE A 173 -7.22 14.88 -25.11
C ILE A 173 -8.76 14.81 -25.08
N LYS A 174 -9.31 13.73 -25.62
CA LYS A 174 -10.76 13.56 -25.81
C LYS A 174 -11.29 12.36 -25.08
N PHE A 175 -12.60 12.34 -24.82
CA PHE A 175 -13.26 11.12 -24.37
C PHE A 175 -13.29 10.10 -25.53
N ARG A 176 -12.72 8.90 -25.30
CA ARG A 176 -12.60 7.85 -26.33
C ARG A 176 -13.48 6.63 -26.07
N GLY A 177 -14.53 6.79 -25.25
CA GLY A 177 -15.56 5.79 -25.07
C GLY A 177 -15.24 4.73 -24.01
N THR A 178 -14.56 5.13 -22.92
CA THR A 178 -14.29 4.27 -21.75
C THR A 178 -14.56 5.05 -20.47
N MET A 179 -15.47 4.51 -19.65
CA MET A 179 -15.74 5.00 -18.30
C MET A 179 -15.50 3.89 -17.28
N ILE A 180 -15.21 4.28 -16.05
CA ILE A 180 -15.08 3.37 -14.93
C ILE A 180 -16.03 3.85 -13.83
N THR A 181 -16.95 3.01 -13.37
CA THR A 181 -17.96 3.40 -12.38
C THR A 181 -18.27 2.28 -11.40
N ASP A 182 -18.64 2.65 -10.17
CA ASP A 182 -19.17 1.75 -9.15
C ASP A 182 -20.67 1.99 -8.87
N GLY A 183 -21.37 2.71 -9.76
CA GLY A 183 -22.77 3.11 -9.61
C GLY A 183 -22.98 4.44 -8.87
N VAL A 184 -21.97 4.94 -8.13
CA VAL A 184 -22.04 6.23 -7.43
C VAL A 184 -20.99 7.21 -7.93
N GLY A 185 -19.75 6.75 -8.09
CA GLY A 185 -18.65 7.51 -8.65
C GLY A 185 -18.42 7.15 -10.11
N VAL A 186 -17.93 8.13 -10.88
CA VAL A 186 -17.50 7.92 -12.28
C VAL A 186 -16.09 8.47 -12.47
N SER A 187 -15.25 7.68 -13.14
CA SER A 187 -13.95 8.09 -13.65
C SER A 187 -13.96 7.99 -15.16
N ILE A 188 -13.65 9.10 -15.81
CA ILE A 188 -13.72 9.24 -17.27
C ILE A 188 -12.29 9.16 -17.81
N VAL A 189 -12.06 8.25 -18.76
CA VAL A 189 -10.76 8.12 -19.41
C VAL A 189 -10.74 9.00 -20.65
N LYS A 190 -9.87 10.03 -20.64
CA LYS A 190 -9.59 10.86 -21.82
C LYS A 190 -8.18 10.58 -22.34
N GLN A 191 -8.04 10.49 -23.65
CA GLN A 191 -6.79 10.10 -24.32
C GLN A 191 -6.62 10.89 -25.62
N ASN A 192 -5.36 11.04 -26.02
CA ASN A 192 -4.96 11.67 -27.29
C ASN A 192 -4.81 10.65 -28.45
N PHE A 193 -5.08 9.38 -28.20
CA PHE A 193 -5.09 8.31 -29.21
C PHE A 193 -6.41 7.54 -29.18
N GLU A 194 -6.73 6.84 -30.27
CA GLU A 194 -7.92 6.00 -30.34
C GLU A 194 -7.79 4.72 -29.51
N THR A 195 -8.90 4.28 -28.93
CA THR A 195 -8.97 3.00 -28.22
C THR A 195 -8.80 1.85 -29.23
N SER A 196 -7.65 1.19 -29.24
CA SER A 196 -7.39 0.03 -30.11
C SER A 196 -7.56 -1.28 -29.35
N LYS A 197 -8.01 -2.34 -30.06
CA LYS A 197 -8.21 -3.69 -29.49
C LYS A 197 -6.91 -4.43 -29.14
N SER A 198 -5.74 -3.81 -29.36
CA SER A 198 -4.47 -4.52 -29.31
C SER A 198 -3.34 -3.59 -28.92
N SER A 199 -2.98 -3.62 -27.64
CA SER A 199 -1.57 -3.53 -27.27
C SER A 199 -1.26 -4.72 -26.35
N THR A 200 -0.73 -5.79 -26.94
CA THR A 200 -0.10 -6.93 -26.24
C THR A 200 1.02 -6.48 -25.29
N SER A 201 1.50 -5.25 -25.47
CA SER A 201 2.18 -4.49 -24.44
C SER A 201 1.14 -3.77 -23.58
N GLY A 202 0.81 -4.35 -22.43
CA GLY A 202 0.28 -3.55 -21.31
C GLY A 202 1.18 -2.33 -21.09
N PRO A 203 0.70 -1.25 -20.44
CA PRO A 203 1.52 -0.09 -20.18
C PRO A 203 2.85 -0.58 -19.62
N LYS A 204 3.95 -0.29 -20.32
CA LYS A 204 5.28 -0.50 -19.74
C LYS A 204 5.17 0.23 -18.42
N ASN A 205 5.22 -0.52 -17.31
CA ASN A 205 5.40 0.04 -15.99
C ASN A 205 6.79 0.69 -16.04
N ASN A 206 6.87 1.87 -16.65
CA ASN A 206 7.96 2.78 -16.44
C ASN A 206 7.90 2.99 -14.94
N VAL A 207 8.87 2.39 -14.25
CA VAL A 207 9.10 2.65 -12.84
C VAL A 207 9.15 4.17 -12.76
N VAL A 208 8.07 4.77 -12.23
CA VAL A 208 8.02 6.22 -12.03
C VAL A 208 9.11 6.47 -11.01
N LYS A 209 10.31 6.84 -11.50
CA LYS A 209 11.40 7.28 -10.64
C LYS A 209 10.84 8.45 -9.82
N GLU A 210 11.07 8.39 -8.52
CA GLU A 210 10.67 9.49 -7.65
C GLU A 210 11.60 10.67 -7.93
N ASP A 211 11.12 11.64 -8.71
CA ASP A 211 11.78 12.93 -8.92
C ASP A 211 11.62 13.83 -7.68
N PHE A 212 12.27 13.46 -6.58
CA PHE A 212 12.56 14.39 -5.51
C PHE A 212 14.07 14.46 -5.36
N GLN A 213 14.63 15.65 -5.55
CA GLN A 213 16.06 15.90 -5.41
C GLN A 213 16.47 15.85 -3.94
N TYR A 214 17.67 15.35 -3.66
CA TYR A 214 18.23 15.43 -2.31
C TYR A 214 18.77 16.83 -2.04
N ILE A 215 18.60 17.32 -0.82
CA ILE A 215 19.15 18.64 -0.44
C ILE A 215 20.69 18.68 -0.52
N LYS A 216 21.36 17.52 -0.46
CA LYS A 216 22.83 17.46 -0.65
C LYS A 216 23.25 17.68 -2.11
N GLU A 217 22.32 17.53 -3.05
CA GLU A 217 22.57 17.57 -4.50
C GLU A 217 22.17 18.91 -5.14
N ILE A 218 21.68 19.89 -4.38
CA ILE A 218 21.34 21.23 -4.90
C ILE A 218 22.59 22.13 -4.95
N SER A 219 22.55 23.17 -5.78
CA SER A 219 23.66 24.12 -5.89
C SER A 219 23.82 24.96 -4.60
N LYS A 220 24.99 25.58 -4.41
CA LYS A 220 25.22 26.45 -3.24
C LYS A 220 24.31 27.68 -3.26
N GLU A 221 24.02 28.21 -4.45
CA GLU A 221 23.14 29.35 -4.67
C GLU A 221 21.68 28.97 -4.32
N GLU A 222 21.23 27.80 -4.75
CA GLU A 222 19.90 27.27 -4.40
C GLU A 222 19.79 27.04 -2.89
N LEU A 223 20.82 26.48 -2.26
CA LEU A 223 20.86 26.26 -0.82
C LEU A 223 20.76 27.58 -0.06
N LEU A 224 21.50 28.62 -0.48
CA LEU A 224 21.40 29.95 0.13
C LEU A 224 19.99 30.55 0.01
N ALA A 225 19.31 30.33 -1.11
CA ALA A 225 17.93 30.78 -1.33
C ALA A 225 16.90 30.06 -0.43
N THR A 226 17.24 28.88 0.12
CA THR A 226 16.37 28.15 1.05
C THR A 226 16.39 28.67 2.49
N LYS A 227 17.37 29.51 2.83
CA LYS A 227 17.59 30.02 4.19
C LYS A 227 16.41 30.89 4.66
N GLY A 228 15.96 30.65 5.88
CA GLY A 228 14.81 31.30 6.51
C GLY A 228 13.43 30.78 6.09
N LYS A 229 13.36 29.79 5.18
CA LYS A 229 12.11 29.23 4.63
C LYS A 229 11.93 27.74 4.91
N THR A 230 12.94 27.12 5.50
CA THR A 230 13.07 25.67 5.57
C THR A 230 12.30 25.10 6.75
N VAL A 231 11.50 24.07 6.45
CA VAL A 231 10.76 23.28 7.43
C VAL A 231 11.19 21.83 7.34
N LEU A 232 11.82 21.34 8.40
CA LEU A 232 12.20 19.94 8.58
C LEU A 232 10.96 19.15 9.02
N ILE A 233 10.69 18.03 8.36
CA ILE A 233 9.53 17.19 8.64
C ILE A 233 9.97 15.76 8.94
N ASP A 234 9.58 15.29 10.12
CA ASP A 234 9.71 13.90 10.54
C ASP A 234 8.33 13.20 10.56
N PRO A 235 8.10 12.18 9.71
CA PRO A 235 6.85 11.43 9.69
C PRO A 235 6.87 10.25 10.66
N GLY A 236 5.97 10.27 11.65
CA GLY A 236 5.81 9.20 12.63
C GLY A 236 4.48 8.44 12.54
N ARG A 237 4.25 7.53 13.50
CA ARG A 237 3.00 6.73 13.59
C ARG A 237 1.88 7.43 14.35
N ARG A 238 2.25 8.18 15.40
CA ARG A 238 1.31 8.96 16.22
C ARG A 238 1.15 10.36 15.63
N ASP A 239 2.28 11.02 15.43
CA ASP A 239 2.38 12.29 14.73
C ASP A 239 2.72 11.95 13.29
N LEU A 240 1.71 11.98 12.42
CA LEU A 240 1.85 11.65 11.00
C LEU A 240 2.78 12.62 10.28
N LEU A 241 2.83 13.86 10.77
CA LEU A 241 3.85 14.86 10.46
C LEU A 241 4.22 15.58 11.74
N TYR A 242 5.52 15.64 12.02
CA TYR A 242 6.10 16.54 12.99
C TYR A 242 6.99 17.52 12.23
N CYS A 243 6.67 18.80 12.29
CA CYS A 243 7.34 19.83 11.50
C CYS A 243 8.05 20.82 12.42
N MET A 244 9.27 21.18 12.07
CA MET A 244 10.10 22.15 12.77
C MET A 244 10.70 23.13 11.76
N HIS A 245 10.45 24.42 11.96
CA HIS A 245 11.10 25.46 11.17
C HIS A 245 12.58 25.58 11.55
N GLU A 246 13.46 25.96 10.61
CA GLU A 246 14.90 26.10 10.88
C GLU A 246 15.22 27.10 12.01
N ASP A 247 14.53 28.26 12.08
CA ASP A 247 14.66 29.20 13.20
C ASP A 247 14.10 28.71 14.56
N SER A 248 13.63 27.46 14.65
CA SER A 248 13.09 26.94 15.90
C SER A 248 14.20 26.75 16.93
N THR A 249 14.12 27.46 18.05
CA THR A 249 15.07 27.31 19.16
C THR A 249 14.42 26.63 20.37
N ALA A 250 15.24 26.17 21.32
CA ALA A 250 14.75 25.58 22.57
C ALA A 250 13.81 26.52 23.35
N LYS A 251 14.09 27.83 23.31
CA LYS A 251 13.29 28.90 23.93
C LYS A 251 12.05 29.25 23.09
N LYS A 252 12.19 29.36 21.76
CA LYS A 252 11.10 29.72 20.84
C LYS A 252 10.85 28.63 19.80
N LYS A 253 10.02 27.67 20.18
CA LYS A 253 9.69 26.50 19.35
C LYS A 253 8.72 26.87 18.22
N LYS A 254 9.18 26.79 16.98
CA LYS A 254 8.34 26.95 15.77
C LYS A 254 7.95 25.56 15.24
N LEU A 255 6.97 24.94 15.91
CA LEU A 255 6.55 23.56 15.65
C LEU A 255 5.13 23.46 15.09
N TYR A 256 4.89 22.44 14.27
CA TYR A 256 3.55 22.00 13.86
C TYR A 256 3.45 20.49 13.93
N ARG A 257 2.30 19.96 14.37
CA ARG A 257 2.07 18.51 14.41
C ARG A 257 0.74 18.18 13.76
N TYR A 258 0.77 17.21 12.85
CA TYR A 258 -0.42 16.60 12.30
C TYR A 258 -0.57 15.19 12.86
N THR A 259 -1.59 14.96 13.68
CA THR A 259 -1.72 13.72 14.45
C THR A 259 -2.68 12.72 13.81
N ARG A 260 -2.52 11.44 14.13
CA ARG A 260 -3.46 10.38 13.76
C ARG A 260 -4.89 10.67 14.23
N ASN A 261 -5.03 11.23 15.44
CA ASN A 261 -6.35 11.54 16.01
C ASN A 261 -7.02 12.70 15.26
N GLN A 262 -6.26 13.73 14.91
CA GLN A 262 -6.74 14.82 14.07
C GLN A 262 -7.23 14.29 12.71
N LYS A 263 -6.39 13.52 12.01
CA LYS A 263 -6.75 12.88 10.74
C LYS A 263 -8.02 12.02 10.86
N ALA A 264 -8.12 11.20 11.91
CA ALA A 264 -9.28 10.34 12.14
C ALA A 264 -10.58 11.13 12.38
N LYS A 265 -10.50 12.30 13.04
CA LYS A 265 -11.64 13.22 13.23
C LYS A 265 -12.04 13.84 11.90
N GLU A 266 -11.08 14.36 11.14
CA GLU A 266 -11.30 15.00 9.83
C GLU A 266 -11.92 14.02 8.81
N LEU A 267 -11.48 12.76 8.82
CA LEU A 267 -12.01 11.69 7.97
C LEU A 267 -13.36 11.14 8.42
N LYS A 268 -13.78 11.44 9.66
CA LYS A 268 -14.96 10.84 10.31
C LYS A 268 -14.87 9.31 10.37
N SER A 269 -13.67 8.73 10.38
CA SER A 269 -13.44 7.28 10.30
C SER A 269 -14.13 6.51 11.43
N ALA A 270 -14.10 7.06 12.66
CA ALA A 270 -14.78 6.47 13.80
C ALA A 270 -16.30 6.52 13.68
N LYS A 271 -16.86 7.64 13.17
CA LYS A 271 -18.30 7.79 12.92
C LYS A 271 -18.77 6.73 11.91
N PHE A 272 -18.09 6.62 10.78
CA PHE A 272 -18.43 5.63 9.75
C PHE A 272 -18.30 4.19 10.22
N ARG A 273 -17.28 3.88 11.03
CA ARG A 273 -17.14 2.55 11.64
C ARG A 273 -18.30 2.24 12.60
N LYS A 274 -18.65 3.18 13.50
CA LYS A 274 -19.76 3.01 14.43
C LYS A 274 -21.09 2.84 13.69
N LEU A 275 -21.32 3.59 12.63
CA LEU A 275 -22.53 3.47 11.80
C LEU A 275 -22.65 2.04 11.23
N ARG A 276 -21.57 1.53 10.60
CA ARG A 276 -21.53 0.17 10.06
C ARG A 276 -21.72 -0.93 11.09
N GLN A 277 -21.32 -0.71 12.34
CA GLN A 277 -21.48 -1.69 13.41
C GLN A 277 -22.89 -1.64 14.00
N ARG A 278 -23.42 -0.44 14.25
CA ARG A 278 -24.73 -0.23 14.88
C ARG A 278 -25.88 -0.74 14.00
N PHE A 279 -25.80 -0.49 12.70
CA PHE A 279 -26.91 -0.76 11.77
C PHE A 279 -26.77 -2.07 11.02
N LYS A 280 -25.71 -2.86 11.25
CA LYS A 280 -25.54 -4.15 10.58
C LYS A 280 -26.53 -5.18 11.14
N PRO A 281 -27.47 -5.72 10.33
CA PRO A 281 -28.43 -6.73 10.77
C PRO A 281 -27.74 -8.02 11.24
N THR A 282 -28.37 -8.74 12.16
CA THR A 282 -27.87 -10.04 12.66
C THR A 282 -27.74 -11.07 11.55
N SER A 283 -28.71 -11.15 10.63
CA SER A 283 -28.68 -12.05 9.48
C SER A 283 -27.45 -11.87 8.58
N ILE A 284 -27.00 -10.62 8.40
CA ILE A 284 -25.78 -10.29 7.67
C ILE A 284 -24.55 -10.76 8.44
N GLN A 285 -24.52 -10.59 9.77
CA GLN A 285 -23.42 -11.07 10.61
C GLN A 285 -23.31 -12.60 10.57
N GLU A 286 -24.43 -13.31 10.62
CA GLU A 286 -24.49 -14.77 10.50
C GLU A 286 -23.95 -15.25 9.15
N CYS A 287 -24.34 -14.60 8.05
CA CYS A 287 -23.82 -14.90 6.72
C CYS A 287 -22.31 -14.65 6.61
N GLU A 288 -21.80 -13.52 7.13
CA GLU A 288 -20.36 -13.23 7.18
C GLU A 288 -19.61 -14.26 8.02
N ASN A 289 -20.15 -14.64 9.19
CA ASN A 289 -19.56 -15.62 10.09
C ASN A 289 -19.51 -17.01 9.43
N LYS A 290 -20.61 -17.44 8.80
CA LYS A 290 -20.69 -18.71 8.04
C LYS A 290 -19.63 -18.73 6.94
N LEU A 291 -19.50 -17.65 6.17
CA LEU A 291 -18.49 -17.57 5.10
C LEU A 291 -17.05 -17.57 5.64
N SER A 292 -16.81 -16.95 6.80
CA SER A 292 -15.48 -16.83 7.41
C SER A 292 -14.86 -18.17 7.86
N GLN A 293 -15.68 -19.20 8.05
CA GLN A 293 -15.24 -20.55 8.41
C GLN A 293 -14.51 -21.27 7.26
N TYR A 294 -14.67 -20.78 6.03
CA TYR A 294 -14.13 -21.41 4.83
C TYR A 294 -13.00 -20.56 4.22
N SER A 295 -11.91 -21.21 3.83
CA SER A 295 -10.75 -20.51 3.26
C SER A 295 -10.98 -20.20 1.78
N TRP A 296 -11.28 -18.94 1.47
CA TRP A 296 -11.41 -18.44 0.08
C TRP A 296 -10.09 -18.43 -0.69
N SER A 297 -8.96 -18.58 0.01
CA SER A 297 -7.61 -18.55 -0.54
C SER A 297 -6.95 -19.93 -0.60
N THR A 298 -7.69 -21.01 -0.29
CA THR A 298 -7.21 -22.38 -0.43
C THR A 298 -6.98 -22.71 -1.90
N VAL A 299 -6.01 -23.57 -2.17
CA VAL A 299 -5.81 -24.17 -3.51
C VAL A 299 -6.28 -25.61 -3.59
N HIS A 300 -6.72 -26.19 -2.47
CA HIS A 300 -7.33 -27.52 -2.46
C HIS A 300 -8.72 -27.46 -3.07
N THR A 301 -8.93 -28.24 -4.14
CA THR A 301 -10.16 -28.20 -4.95
C THR A 301 -11.42 -28.39 -4.10
N ASP A 302 -11.47 -29.42 -3.26
CA ASP A 302 -12.68 -29.74 -2.47
C ASP A 302 -13.00 -28.63 -1.46
N ALA A 303 -11.99 -28.15 -0.74
CA ALA A 303 -12.16 -27.04 0.21
C ALA A 303 -12.60 -25.74 -0.49
N TYR A 304 -12.09 -25.48 -1.70
CA TYR A 304 -12.50 -24.32 -2.50
C TYR A 304 -13.93 -24.47 -3.03
N LEU A 305 -14.32 -25.67 -3.46
CA LEU A 305 -15.70 -25.97 -3.89
C LEU A 305 -16.69 -25.78 -2.74
N GLU A 306 -16.36 -26.22 -1.52
CA GLU A 306 -17.18 -25.97 -0.34
C GLU A 306 -17.32 -24.47 -0.05
N TYR A 307 -16.21 -23.71 -0.15
CA TYR A 307 -16.27 -22.25 -0.07
C TYR A 307 -17.23 -21.64 -1.10
N LEU A 308 -17.18 -22.09 -2.36
CA LEU A 308 -18.06 -21.58 -3.42
C LEU A 308 -19.53 -21.92 -3.17
N LYS A 309 -19.85 -23.12 -2.69
CA LYS A 309 -21.22 -23.52 -2.32
C LYS A 309 -21.77 -22.62 -1.23
N VAL A 310 -21.02 -22.43 -0.14
CA VAL A 310 -21.42 -21.56 0.97
C VAL A 310 -21.56 -20.11 0.51
N ARG A 311 -20.61 -19.63 -0.31
CA ARG A 311 -20.67 -18.30 -0.91
C ARG A 311 -21.95 -18.12 -1.72
N SER A 312 -22.29 -19.07 -2.58
CA SER A 312 -23.52 -19.01 -3.39
C SER A 312 -24.77 -18.93 -2.52
N GLN A 313 -24.83 -19.66 -1.40
CA GLN A 313 -25.96 -19.64 -0.48
C GLN A 313 -26.16 -18.28 0.18
N VAL A 314 -25.08 -17.60 0.59
CA VAL A 314 -25.16 -16.31 1.28
C VAL A 314 -25.22 -15.11 0.32
N SER A 315 -24.91 -15.32 -0.97
CA SER A 315 -24.76 -14.22 -1.95
C SER A 315 -26.02 -13.37 -2.10
N PRO A 316 -27.25 -13.92 -2.28
CA PRO A 316 -28.43 -13.09 -2.48
C PRO A 316 -28.63 -12.03 -1.39
N LEU A 317 -28.54 -12.47 -0.12
CA LEU A 317 -28.73 -11.58 1.03
C LEU A 317 -27.58 -10.57 1.19
N LEU A 318 -26.33 -10.99 0.96
CA LEU A 318 -25.17 -10.09 1.07
C LEU A 318 -25.12 -9.09 -0.09
N GLU A 319 -25.45 -9.50 -1.31
CA GLU A 319 -25.49 -8.62 -2.49
C GLU A 319 -26.60 -7.57 -2.34
N GLU A 320 -27.78 -7.94 -1.88
CA GLU A 320 -28.87 -6.99 -1.58
C GLU A 320 -28.43 -5.96 -0.52
N TYR A 321 -27.83 -6.43 0.58
CA TYR A 321 -27.40 -5.53 1.65
C TYR A 321 -26.24 -4.62 1.24
N TYR A 322 -25.28 -5.10 0.45
CA TYR A 322 -24.09 -4.32 0.08
C TYR A 322 -24.21 -3.54 -1.23
N GLY A 323 -25.18 -3.87 -2.08
CA GLY A 323 -25.50 -3.22 -3.35
C GLY A 323 -26.74 -2.34 -3.31
N ASN A 324 -27.03 -1.73 -2.15
CA ASN A 324 -28.24 -0.96 -1.88
C ASN A 324 -28.16 0.52 -2.27
N GLU A 325 -27.16 0.90 -3.07
CA GLU A 325 -26.85 2.30 -3.38
C GLU A 325 -28.00 3.03 -4.09
N ASP A 326 -28.74 2.30 -4.92
CA ASP A 326 -29.81 2.81 -5.78
C ASP A 326 -31.14 3.02 -5.03
N VAL A 327 -31.25 2.47 -3.81
CA VAL A 327 -32.44 2.69 -2.97
C VAL A 327 -32.55 4.16 -2.60
N GLU A 328 -33.67 4.79 -2.93
CA GLU A 328 -33.94 6.17 -2.61
C GLU A 328 -33.91 6.43 -1.11
N LYS A 329 -33.51 7.63 -0.70
CA LYS A 329 -33.35 7.97 0.71
C LYS A 329 -34.65 7.79 1.50
N ASN A 330 -35.80 8.09 0.89
CA ASN A 330 -37.10 8.03 1.54
C ASN A 330 -37.63 6.60 1.70
N GLN A 331 -37.14 5.66 0.87
CA GLN A 331 -37.54 4.25 0.87
C GLN A 331 -36.53 3.36 1.62
N ARG A 332 -35.40 3.94 2.03
CA ARG A 332 -34.31 3.20 2.65
C ARG A 332 -34.60 2.94 4.12
N GLN A 333 -34.63 1.66 4.49
CA GLN A 333 -34.71 1.24 5.88
C GLN A 333 -33.47 1.72 6.67
N ASP A 334 -33.64 2.01 7.96
CA ASP A 334 -32.58 2.58 8.82
C ASP A 334 -31.34 1.68 8.93
N ASN A 335 -31.53 0.36 8.86
CA ASN A 335 -30.47 -0.65 8.89
C ASN A 335 -29.68 -0.76 7.57
N LEU A 336 -30.17 -0.13 6.49
CA LEU A 336 -29.60 -0.25 5.15
C LEU A 336 -28.62 0.90 4.90
N ILE A 337 -27.32 0.62 4.93
CA ILE A 337 -26.27 1.64 4.84
C ILE A 337 -25.73 1.72 3.40
N PRO A 338 -25.63 2.92 2.79
CA PRO A 338 -25.05 3.05 1.45
C PRO A 338 -23.51 3.03 1.49
N PHE A 339 -22.93 1.86 1.26
CA PHE A 339 -21.50 1.61 1.46
C PHE A 339 -20.62 2.41 0.50
N ILE A 340 -20.99 2.49 -0.78
CA ILE A 340 -20.22 3.22 -1.78
C ILE A 340 -20.30 4.73 -1.54
N LYS A 341 -21.49 5.28 -1.21
CA LYS A 341 -21.64 6.69 -0.85
C LYS A 341 -20.79 7.05 0.39
N MET A 342 -20.66 6.14 1.36
CA MET A 342 -19.75 6.32 2.50
C MET A 342 -18.27 6.26 2.10
N LYS A 343 -17.89 5.36 1.18
CA LYS A 343 -16.53 5.31 0.62
C LYS A 343 -16.19 6.61 -0.09
N LEU A 344 -17.10 7.12 -0.94
CA LEU A 344 -16.97 8.40 -1.61
C LEU A 344 -16.84 9.55 -0.60
N SER A 345 -17.68 9.57 0.43
CA SER A 345 -17.58 10.56 1.52
C SER A 345 -16.23 10.50 2.23
N SER A 346 -15.70 9.30 2.47
CA SER A 346 -14.38 9.12 3.08
C SER A 346 -13.26 9.66 2.17
N TYR A 347 -13.36 9.42 0.87
CA TYR A 347 -12.43 9.96 -0.13
C TYR A 347 -12.46 11.49 -0.19
N ILE A 348 -13.66 12.09 -0.25
CA ILE A 348 -13.84 13.55 -0.23
C ILE A 348 -13.27 14.14 1.07
N ASN A 349 -13.56 13.52 2.22
CA ASN A 349 -13.01 13.97 3.50
C ASN A 349 -11.47 13.90 3.51
N GLN A 350 -10.86 12.90 2.87
CA GLN A 350 -9.40 12.78 2.74
C GLN A 350 -8.82 13.91 1.90
N ILE A 351 -9.44 14.27 0.77
CA ILE A 351 -9.02 15.42 -0.04
C ILE A 351 -9.12 16.70 0.77
N GLN A 352 -10.24 16.91 1.46
CA GLN A 352 -10.43 18.10 2.27
C GLN A 352 -9.43 18.17 3.44
N ALA A 353 -9.14 17.05 4.09
CA ALA A 353 -8.12 16.96 5.14
C ALA A 353 -6.73 17.32 4.61
N ASP A 354 -6.34 16.76 3.46
CA ASP A 354 -5.06 17.05 2.81
C ASP A 354 -4.96 18.55 2.44
N LYS A 355 -6.02 19.18 1.89
CA LYS A 355 -6.07 20.63 1.65
C LYS A 355 -5.98 21.47 2.93
N ARG A 356 -6.68 21.07 3.99
CA ARG A 356 -6.62 21.75 5.30
C ARG A 356 -5.21 21.69 5.88
N LEU A 357 -4.55 20.53 5.78
CA LEU A 357 -3.16 20.35 6.20
C LEU A 357 -2.24 21.32 5.45
N SER A 358 -2.33 21.38 4.12
CA SER A 358 -1.55 22.31 3.30
C SER A 358 -1.79 23.77 3.69
N LYS A 359 -3.06 24.17 3.89
CA LYS A 359 -3.41 25.52 4.37
C LYS A 359 -2.81 25.82 5.74
N ASN A 360 -2.84 24.86 6.66
CA ASN A 360 -2.28 25.01 8.00
C ASN A 360 -0.75 25.14 7.99
N LEU A 361 -0.06 24.38 7.13
CA LEU A 361 1.38 24.49 6.94
C LEU A 361 1.74 25.90 6.43
N ARG A 362 1.04 26.39 5.40
CA ARG A 362 1.23 27.75 4.87
C ARG A 362 0.95 28.82 5.93
N LYS A 363 -0.14 28.68 6.67
CA LYS A 363 -0.49 29.61 7.77
C LYS A 363 0.58 29.62 8.86
N LYS A 364 1.24 28.49 9.13
CA LYS A 364 2.19 28.35 10.23
C LYS A 364 3.61 28.76 9.86
N PHE A 365 4.04 28.46 8.63
CA PHE A 365 5.44 28.59 8.20
C PHE A 365 5.64 29.56 7.03
N GLY A 366 4.57 30.17 6.49
CA GLY A 366 4.65 31.04 5.33
C GLY A 366 4.25 30.34 4.03
N ASN A 367 3.90 31.13 3.01
CA ASN A 367 3.49 30.59 1.70
C ASN A 367 4.67 30.08 0.86
N ASP A 368 5.87 30.58 1.11
CA ASP A 368 7.11 30.25 0.40
C ASP A 368 7.96 29.22 1.15
N CYS A 369 7.37 28.52 2.13
CA CYS A 369 8.11 27.52 2.90
C CYS A 369 8.51 26.31 2.05
N ILE A 370 9.73 25.85 2.28
CA ILE A 370 10.35 24.70 1.61
C ILE A 370 10.35 23.54 2.59
N LEU A 371 9.85 22.38 2.14
CA LEU A 371 9.68 21.22 3.01
C LEU A 371 10.81 20.22 2.76
N ILE A 372 11.55 19.86 3.82
CA ILE A 372 12.56 18.82 3.78
C ILE A 372 12.01 17.59 4.50
N LEU A 373 11.98 16.45 3.80
CA LEU A 373 11.50 15.18 4.35
C LEU A 373 12.57 14.10 4.24
N GLY A 374 12.61 13.21 5.23
CA GLY A 374 13.37 11.97 5.15
C GLY A 374 13.02 11.09 3.96
N ASN A 375 14.03 10.43 3.40
CA ASN A 375 13.86 9.33 2.45
C ASN A 375 13.42 8.01 3.12
N TRP A 376 13.50 7.91 4.46
CA TRP A 376 13.16 6.70 5.20
C TRP A 376 11.69 6.31 5.05
N SER A 377 11.43 5.01 5.09
CA SER A 377 10.07 4.47 5.08
C SER A 377 9.97 3.23 5.95
N ALA A 378 8.88 3.13 6.71
CA ALA A 378 8.58 1.98 7.54
C ALA A 378 7.62 1.00 6.85
N CYS A 379 7.79 -0.30 7.11
CA CYS A 379 6.74 -1.26 6.85
C CYS A 379 5.48 -0.94 7.67
N HIS A 380 4.31 -1.17 7.08
CA HIS A 380 3.04 -1.03 7.78
C HIS A 380 2.94 -2.04 8.92
N MET A 381 2.66 -1.54 10.13
CA MET A 381 2.36 -2.40 11.28
C MET A 381 0.85 -2.54 11.48
N LYS A 382 0.42 -3.75 11.87
CA LYS A 382 -0.98 -4.04 12.17
C LYS A 382 -1.51 -3.04 13.22
N PHE A 383 -2.71 -2.51 12.97
CA PHE A 383 -3.42 -1.55 13.82
C PHE A 383 -2.81 -0.14 13.93
N GLN A 384 -1.69 0.13 13.25
CA GLN A 384 -1.11 1.46 13.14
C GLN A 384 -1.47 2.11 11.81
N GLU A 385 -1.56 3.44 11.81
CA GLU A 385 -1.68 4.18 10.56
C GLU A 385 -0.40 3.97 9.73
N GLN A 386 -0.55 3.86 8.42
CA GLN A 386 0.61 3.86 7.52
C GLN A 386 1.33 5.19 7.61
N ILE A 387 2.66 5.15 7.79
CA ILE A 387 3.50 6.32 7.64
C ILE A 387 3.50 6.66 6.14
N ARG A 388 2.73 7.68 5.75
CA ARG A 388 2.59 8.11 4.35
C ARG A 388 3.89 8.83 3.91
N GLY A 389 4.99 8.13 3.66
CA GLY A 389 6.20 8.77 3.12
C GLY A 389 5.93 9.29 1.69
N LYS A 390 6.01 8.39 0.72
CA LYS A 390 5.81 8.67 -0.72
C LYS A 390 4.48 9.36 -1.03
N GLY A 391 3.39 8.88 -0.42
CA GLY A 391 2.06 9.41 -0.64
C GLY A 391 1.87 10.85 -0.13
N MET A 392 2.49 11.20 1.00
CA MET A 392 2.42 12.56 1.52
C MET A 392 3.27 13.53 0.69
N ARG A 393 4.49 13.13 0.31
CA ARG A 393 5.35 13.95 -0.55
C ARG A 393 4.67 14.30 -1.87
N LYS A 394 4.05 13.31 -2.53
CA LYS A 394 3.29 13.54 -3.77
C LYS A 394 2.10 14.48 -3.57
N MET A 395 1.40 14.36 -2.44
CA MET A 395 0.27 15.24 -2.10
C MET A 395 0.74 16.68 -1.88
N LEU A 396 1.77 16.90 -1.06
CA LEU A 396 2.31 18.23 -0.79
C LEU A 396 2.89 18.88 -2.06
N ARG A 397 3.57 18.12 -2.92
CA ARG A 397 4.04 18.63 -4.22
C ARG A 397 2.86 19.08 -5.12
N LYS A 398 1.76 18.32 -5.12
CA LYS A 398 0.53 18.69 -5.84
C LYS A 398 -0.11 19.98 -5.32
N GLU A 399 0.04 20.25 -4.03
CA GLU A 399 -0.43 21.48 -3.38
C GLU A 399 0.57 22.64 -3.54
N GLY A 400 1.62 22.47 -4.35
CA GLY A 400 2.55 23.53 -4.75
C GLY A 400 3.67 23.80 -3.74
N PHE A 401 4.03 22.84 -2.88
CA PHE A 401 5.22 22.97 -2.05
C PHE A 401 6.47 22.50 -2.80
N GLN A 402 7.58 23.23 -2.64
CA GLN A 402 8.91 22.76 -2.99
C GLN A 402 9.38 21.75 -1.94
N ILE A 403 9.86 20.60 -2.39
CA ILE A 403 10.19 19.46 -1.52
C ILE A 403 11.56 18.92 -1.85
N TYR A 404 12.40 18.81 -0.83
CA TYR A 404 13.69 18.13 -0.89
C TYR A 404 13.71 16.89 0.00
N LEU A 405 14.56 15.92 -0.38
CA LEU A 405 14.84 14.76 0.44
C LEU A 405 16.11 14.96 1.28
N LEU A 406 16.03 14.51 2.53
CA LEU A 406 17.20 14.29 3.37
C LEU A 406 17.49 12.78 3.39
N ASP A 407 18.77 12.42 3.23
CA ASP A 407 19.20 11.06 3.51
C ASP A 407 19.32 10.87 5.03
N GLU A 408 18.46 10.02 5.60
CA GLU A 408 18.40 9.79 7.05
C GLU A 408 19.37 8.71 7.52
N TYR A 409 20.26 8.21 6.65
CA TYR A 409 21.21 7.19 7.03
C TYR A 409 22.10 7.66 8.21
N LYS A 410 21.92 7.00 9.37
CA LYS A 410 22.58 7.28 10.66
C LYS A 410 22.23 8.61 11.34
N THR A 411 21.25 9.39 10.85
CA THR A 411 20.87 10.66 11.49
C THR A 411 20.34 10.47 12.93
N SER A 412 19.78 9.30 13.23
CA SER A 412 19.29 8.91 14.56
C SER A 412 20.31 8.07 15.36
N SER A 413 21.57 8.00 14.94
CA SER A 413 22.58 7.18 15.61
C SER A 413 23.69 8.00 16.22
N ILE A 414 23.72 9.32 15.99
CA ILE A 414 24.82 10.20 16.35
C ILE A 414 24.25 11.44 17.03
N CYS A 415 24.82 11.83 18.17
CA CYS A 415 24.45 13.07 18.84
C CYS A 415 24.88 14.27 18.00
N PRO A 416 24.01 15.22 17.64
CA PRO A 416 24.39 16.37 16.83
C PRO A 416 25.30 17.36 17.56
N SER A 417 25.43 17.26 18.90
CA SER A 417 26.27 18.15 19.69
C SER A 417 27.66 17.58 20.00
N CYS A 418 27.76 16.26 20.20
CA CYS A 418 29.02 15.63 20.63
C CYS A 418 29.49 14.52 19.70
N GLU A 419 28.75 14.23 18.62
CA GLU A 419 29.08 13.24 17.58
C GLU A 419 29.28 11.79 18.08
N HIS A 420 28.98 11.52 19.34
CA HIS A 420 29.02 10.17 19.90
C HIS A 420 27.80 9.36 19.45
N GLN A 421 27.98 8.03 19.41
CA GLN A 421 26.89 7.11 19.11
C GLN A 421 25.82 7.17 20.19
N LEU A 422 24.57 7.29 19.76
CA LEU A 422 23.43 7.30 20.67
C LEU A 422 22.95 5.88 20.97
N GLU A 423 22.55 5.62 22.22
CA GLU A 423 21.91 4.37 22.61
C GLU A 423 20.42 4.39 22.21
N ASN A 424 19.92 3.25 21.72
CA ASN A 424 18.60 3.14 21.09
C ASN A 424 17.41 3.46 22.02
N PHE A 425 17.55 3.32 23.34
CA PHE A 425 16.42 3.44 24.27
C PHE A 425 16.83 4.12 25.58
N LYS A 426 16.13 5.20 25.92
CA LYS A 426 16.14 5.79 27.25
C LYS A 426 15.10 5.11 28.14
N GLU A 427 15.47 4.74 29.36
CA GLU A 427 14.49 4.39 30.38
C GLU A 427 13.85 5.65 30.95
N CYS A 428 12.52 5.67 30.99
CA CYS A 428 11.77 6.75 31.60
C CYS A 428 10.79 6.21 32.63
N ILE A 429 10.40 7.05 33.58
CA ILE A 429 9.30 6.73 34.50
C ILE A 429 8.07 6.35 33.70
N ASN A 430 7.37 5.29 34.12
CA ASN A 430 6.21 4.80 33.40
C ASN A 430 5.14 5.91 33.27
N PRO A 431 4.77 6.31 32.04
CA PRO A 431 3.83 7.41 31.82
C PRO A 431 2.39 7.04 32.21
N ARG A 432 2.12 5.79 32.58
CA ARG A 432 0.82 5.30 33.05
C ARG A 432 0.88 5.12 34.57
N PRO A 433 0.34 6.06 35.37
CA PRO A 433 0.48 6.03 36.83
C PRO A 433 0.05 4.70 37.47
N TYR A 434 -1.06 4.12 37.00
CA TYR A 434 -1.61 2.84 37.49
C TYR A 434 -0.74 1.61 37.19
N ARG A 435 0.32 1.72 36.37
CA ARG A 435 1.26 0.62 36.09
C ARG A 435 2.59 0.77 36.83
N ARG A 436 2.79 1.86 37.57
CA ARG A 436 4.07 2.17 38.24
C ARG A 436 4.40 1.23 39.39
N SER A 437 3.39 0.70 40.09
CA SER A 437 3.59 -0.30 41.16
C SER A 437 4.30 -1.55 40.65
N ASN A 438 3.90 -2.04 39.47
CA ASN A 438 4.43 -3.28 38.91
C ASN A 438 5.56 -3.04 37.89
N ASN A 439 5.60 -1.86 37.26
CA ASN A 439 6.60 -1.48 36.25
C ASN A 439 6.93 0.03 36.41
N PRO A 440 7.83 0.41 37.32
CA PRO A 440 8.10 1.81 37.66
C PRO A 440 8.75 2.57 36.51
N THR A 441 9.60 1.90 35.73
CA THR A 441 10.23 2.42 34.52
C THR A 441 9.77 1.64 33.29
N VAL A 442 9.82 2.29 32.13
CA VAL A 442 9.61 1.65 30.83
C VAL A 442 10.68 2.13 29.86
N LYS A 443 11.11 1.25 28.97
CA LYS A 443 11.94 1.64 27.83
C LYS A 443 11.13 2.54 26.91
N CYS A 444 11.59 3.77 26.72
CA CYS A 444 10.97 4.73 25.83
C CYS A 444 11.48 4.51 24.40
N HIS A 445 10.64 3.89 23.57
CA HIS A 445 10.93 3.73 22.15
C HIS A 445 10.73 5.09 21.43
N GLY A 446 11.81 5.86 21.27
CA GLY A 446 11.83 7.15 20.58
C GLY A 446 12.67 8.25 21.25
N LEU A 447 13.22 8.00 22.45
CA LEU A 447 14.24 8.85 23.07
C LEU A 447 15.56 8.08 23.04
N LEU A 448 16.48 8.59 22.24
CA LEU A 448 17.86 8.10 22.16
C LEU A 448 18.69 8.77 23.27
N ARG A 449 19.68 8.06 23.81
CA ARG A 449 20.58 8.58 24.84
C ARG A 449 21.92 8.93 24.26
#